data_AF-A0A087WZM2-F1
#
_entry.id   AF-A0A087WZM2-F1
#
_cell.length_a   1.000
_cell.length_b   1.000
_cell.length_c   1.000
_cell.angle_alpha   90.00
_cell.angle_beta   90.00
_cell.angle_gamma   90.00
#
_symmetry.space_group_name_H-M   'P 1'
#
loop_
_entity.id
_entity.type
_entity.pdbx_description
1 polymer ?
#
loop_
_entity_poly.entity_id
_entity_poly.type
_entity_poly.pdbx_seq_one_letter_code
_entity_poly.pdbx_strand_id
1 'polypeptide(L)'
;MRPAALRGALLGCLCLALLCLGGADKRLRDNHEWKKLIMVQHWPETVCEDLLPEMRAYWPDVIHSFPNRSRFWKHEWEKHGTCAAQVDALNSQKKYFGRSLELYRELDLNSVLLKLGIKPSINYYQVADFKDALARVYGVIPKIQCLPPSQDEEVQTIGQIELCLTKQDQQLQNCTEPGEQPSPKQEVWLANGAAESRGLRVCEDGPVFYPPPKKTKH
;
A
#
# COMPACT_ATOMS: atom_id res chain seq x y z
N MET A 1 -8.32 26.52 -13.04
CA MET A 1 -7.37 26.76 -11.93
C MET A 1 -6.97 25.40 -11.38
N ARG A 2 -5.69 25.01 -11.50
CA ARG A 2 -5.19 23.69 -11.08
C ARG A 2 -4.82 23.75 -9.59
N PRO A 3 -5.26 22.81 -8.73
CA PRO A 3 -4.80 22.78 -7.35
C PRO A 3 -3.33 22.34 -7.32
N ALA A 4 -2.53 23.05 -6.53
CA ALA A 4 -1.14 22.73 -6.29
C ALA A 4 -1.05 21.34 -5.63
N ALA A 5 -0.32 20.41 -6.25
CA ALA A 5 -0.07 19.08 -5.72
C ALA A 5 0.76 19.21 -4.43
N LEU A 6 0.09 19.14 -3.29
CA LEU A 6 0.72 19.02 -1.97
C LEU A 6 1.37 17.63 -1.90
N ARG A 7 2.65 17.53 -2.27
CA ARG A 7 3.45 16.30 -2.18
C ARG A 7 3.86 15.99 -0.74
N GLY A 8 2.88 15.89 0.15
CA GLY A 8 3.06 15.67 1.58
C GLY A 8 2.06 14.68 2.16
N ALA A 9 1.61 13.74 1.35
CA ALA A 9 0.66 12.72 1.76
C ALA A 9 1.34 11.71 2.68
N LEU A 10 0.72 11.42 3.83
CA LEU A 10 0.80 10.08 4.40
C LEU A 10 0.45 9.13 3.27
N LEU A 11 1.37 8.23 2.95
CA LEU A 11 1.07 7.17 2.00
C LEU A 11 0.07 6.25 2.69
N GLY A 12 -1.22 6.52 2.44
CA GLY A 12 -2.20 5.46 2.39
C GLY A 12 -1.78 4.56 1.24
N CYS A 13 -0.84 3.64 1.51
CA CYS A 13 -0.63 2.51 0.64
C CYS A 13 -1.88 1.67 0.82
N LEU A 14 -2.87 1.87 -0.05
CA LEU A 14 -3.92 0.88 -0.28
C LEU A 14 -3.26 -0.33 -0.93
N CYS A 15 -2.51 -1.08 -0.12
CA CYS A 15 -2.11 -2.42 -0.46
C CYS A 15 -3.40 -3.25 -0.44
N LEU A 16 -3.96 -3.49 -1.62
CA LEU A 16 -4.87 -4.60 -1.87
C LEU A 16 -4.09 -5.91 -1.70
N ALA A 17 -3.65 -6.19 -0.46
CA ALA A 17 -3.00 -7.42 -0.09
C ALA A 17 -4.08 -8.50 0.07
N LEU A 18 -4.53 -9.05 -1.06
CA LEU A 18 -5.35 -10.25 -1.05
C LEU A 18 -4.44 -11.44 -0.71
N LEU A 19 -4.58 -11.95 0.52
CA LEU A 19 -3.82 -13.08 1.04
C LEU A 19 -3.97 -14.29 0.10
N CYS A 20 -2.90 -14.62 -0.61
CA CYS A 20 -2.80 -15.83 -1.43
C CYS A 20 -2.55 -17.04 -0.52
N LEU A 21 -3.57 -17.83 -0.24
CA LEU A 21 -3.40 -19.22 0.21
C LEU A 21 -3.50 -20.14 -1.00
N GLY A 22 -2.35 -20.54 -1.57
CA GLY A 22 -2.31 -21.62 -2.56
C GLY A 22 -1.15 -21.53 -3.55
N GLY A 23 -0.11 -22.33 -3.33
CA GLY A 23 0.89 -22.64 -4.34
C GLY A 23 0.34 -23.66 -5.35
N ALA A 24 0.71 -23.50 -6.62
CA ALA A 24 0.46 -24.50 -7.65
C ALA A 24 1.79 -24.83 -8.34
N ASP A 25 2.39 -25.95 -7.91
CA ASP A 25 3.39 -26.68 -8.69
C ASP A 25 2.65 -27.69 -9.58
N LYS A 26 2.78 -27.55 -10.89
CA LYS A 26 2.48 -28.63 -11.85
C LYS A 26 3.45 -28.56 -13.01
N ARG A 27 4.45 -29.43 -12.92
CA ARG A 27 5.36 -29.87 -13.99
C ARG A 27 4.57 -30.69 -15.03
N LEU A 28 4.60 -30.28 -16.29
CA LEU A 28 4.33 -31.17 -17.44
C LEU A 28 5.10 -30.66 -18.67
N ARG A 29 5.54 -31.63 -19.45
CA ARG A 29 6.67 -31.60 -20.38
C ARG A 29 6.17 -31.87 -21.81
N ASP A 30 6.94 -31.32 -22.76
CA ASP A 30 7.11 -31.64 -24.19
C ASP A 30 6.17 -31.03 -25.26
N ASN A 31 6.77 -30.05 -25.95
CA ASN A 31 7.20 -30.11 -27.36
C ASN A 31 6.29 -29.49 -28.43
N HIS A 32 6.48 -28.19 -28.71
CA HIS A 32 6.45 -27.64 -30.07
C HIS A 32 7.43 -26.46 -30.20
N GLU A 33 8.24 -26.52 -31.25
CA GLU A 33 9.30 -25.59 -31.66
C GLU A 33 8.82 -24.14 -31.81
N TRP A 34 9.31 -23.26 -30.94
CA TRP A 34 9.41 -21.83 -31.20
C TRP A 34 10.89 -21.45 -31.16
N LYS A 35 11.55 -21.35 -32.32
CA LYS A 35 13.01 -21.15 -32.43
C LYS A 35 13.50 -19.73 -32.11
N LYS A 36 12.64 -18.81 -31.66
CA LYS A 36 13.01 -17.56 -30.99
C LYS A 36 11.77 -16.88 -30.41
N LEU A 37 11.56 -17.03 -29.10
CA LEU A 37 10.74 -16.09 -28.34
C LEU A 37 11.72 -15.06 -27.77
N ILE A 38 11.80 -13.89 -28.40
CA ILE A 38 12.50 -12.76 -27.77
C ILE A 38 11.56 -12.21 -26.70
N MET A 39 11.53 -12.84 -25.52
CA MET A 39 10.98 -12.22 -24.32
C MET A 39 11.96 -11.17 -23.84
N VAL A 40 12.00 -10.01 -24.50
CA VAL A 40 12.40 -8.81 -23.76
C VAL A 40 11.22 -8.55 -22.83
N GLN A 41 11.29 -9.07 -21.61
CA GLN A 41 10.31 -8.82 -20.55
C GLN A 41 10.44 -7.37 -20.07
N HIS A 42 10.31 -6.41 -20.98
CA HIS A 42 9.85 -5.10 -20.62
C HIS A 42 8.39 -5.28 -20.23
N TRP A 43 8.09 -5.05 -18.95
CA TRP A 43 6.73 -4.76 -18.53
C TRP A 43 6.21 -3.69 -19.49
N PRO A 44 5.23 -3.99 -20.36
CA PRO A 44 4.89 -3.01 -21.35
C PRO A 44 4.26 -1.84 -20.60
N GLU A 45 4.90 -0.68 -20.65
CA GLU A 45 4.34 0.59 -20.17
C GLU A 45 2.94 0.84 -20.77
N THR A 46 2.63 0.12 -21.86
CA THR A 46 1.37 0.15 -22.62
C THR A 46 0.15 -0.45 -21.91
N VAL A 47 0.28 -1.27 -20.86
CA VAL A 47 -0.93 -1.89 -20.23
C VAL A 47 -1.75 -0.86 -19.46
N CYS A 48 -1.11 0.22 -19.03
CA CYS A 48 -1.71 1.26 -18.19
C CYS A 48 -1.43 2.68 -18.73
N GLU A 49 -1.18 2.84 -20.04
CA GLU A 49 -0.85 4.15 -20.63
C GLU A 49 -1.80 5.27 -20.20
N ASP A 50 -3.11 4.99 -20.22
CA ASP A 50 -4.17 5.91 -19.79
C ASP A 50 -4.08 6.28 -18.30
N LEU A 51 -3.60 5.35 -17.47
CA LEU A 51 -3.50 5.52 -16.01
C LEU A 51 -2.15 6.09 -15.58
N LEU A 52 -1.12 6.08 -16.44
CA LEU A 52 0.23 6.54 -16.10
C LEU A 52 0.29 7.94 -15.48
N PRO A 53 -0.49 8.95 -15.93
CA PRO A 53 -0.51 10.26 -15.28
C PRO A 53 -0.94 10.18 -13.82
N GLU A 54 -1.98 9.41 -13.52
CA GLU A 54 -2.50 9.23 -12.17
C GLU A 54 -1.60 8.36 -11.32
N MET A 55 -1.08 7.25 -11.87
CA MET A 55 -0.11 6.40 -11.17
C MET A 55 1.14 7.19 -10.77
N ARG A 56 1.64 8.08 -11.63
CA ARG A 56 2.77 8.97 -11.30
C ARG A 56 2.45 9.97 -10.19
N ALA A 57 1.18 10.38 -10.06
CA ALA A 57 0.75 11.37 -9.09
C ALA A 57 0.43 10.76 -7.72
N TYR A 58 -0.26 9.62 -7.72
CA TYR A 58 -0.87 9.02 -6.53
C TYR A 58 -0.23 7.71 -6.08
N TRP A 59 0.52 7.04 -6.96
CA TRP A 59 1.27 5.82 -6.61
C TRP A 59 2.76 5.89 -6.98
N PRO A 60 3.49 6.94 -6.56
CA PRO A 60 4.92 7.07 -6.85
C PRO A 60 5.76 6.01 -6.11
N ASP A 61 6.89 5.62 -6.70
CA ASP A 61 7.95 4.93 -5.95
C ASP A 61 8.65 5.95 -5.04
N VAL A 62 8.29 5.90 -3.76
CA VAL A 62 8.85 6.73 -2.67
C VAL A 62 9.83 5.95 -1.82
N ILE A 63 9.98 4.65 -2.09
CA ILE A 63 10.77 3.76 -1.29
C ILE A 63 12.15 3.57 -1.91
N HIS A 64 12.19 3.54 -3.24
CA HIS A 64 13.44 3.53 -3.98
C HIS A 64 13.58 4.78 -4.83
N SER A 65 14.78 5.33 -4.85
CA SER A 65 15.17 6.41 -5.76
C SER A 65 15.54 5.87 -7.14
N PHE A 66 14.73 4.98 -7.73
CA PHE A 66 14.98 4.48 -9.08
C PHE A 66 14.49 5.47 -10.14
N PRO A 67 15.25 5.71 -11.22
CA PRO A 67 14.79 6.55 -12.32
C PRO A 67 13.61 5.92 -13.08
N ASN A 68 13.54 4.58 -13.11
CA ASN A 68 12.46 3.86 -13.76
C ASN A 68 11.35 3.46 -12.77
N ARG A 69 10.27 4.25 -12.77
CA ARG A 69 9.09 4.07 -11.89
C ARG A 69 8.24 2.84 -12.23
N SER A 70 8.33 2.31 -13.46
CA SER A 70 7.54 1.13 -13.85
C SER A 70 7.97 -0.15 -13.12
N ARG A 71 9.20 -0.20 -12.59
CA ARG A 71 9.70 -1.34 -11.79
C ARG A 71 8.90 -1.54 -10.50
N PHE A 72 8.47 -0.45 -9.87
CA PHE A 72 7.68 -0.51 -8.66
C PHE A 72 6.28 -1.06 -8.96
N TRP A 73 5.57 -0.53 -9.95
CA TRP A 73 4.25 -1.05 -10.32
C TRP A 73 4.30 -2.49 -10.83
N LYS A 74 5.35 -2.87 -11.55
CA LYS A 74 5.61 -4.26 -11.91
C LYS A 74 5.69 -5.15 -10.67
N HIS A 75 6.45 -4.73 -9.65
CA HIS A 75 6.56 -5.46 -8.39
C HIS A 75 5.20 -5.61 -7.69
N GLU A 76 4.45 -4.51 -7.58
CA GLU A 76 3.12 -4.52 -6.97
C GLU A 76 2.15 -5.46 -7.71
N TRP A 77 2.18 -5.47 -9.04
CA TRP A 77 1.36 -6.42 -9.80
C TRP A 77 1.80 -7.87 -9.58
N GLU A 78 3.09 -8.16 -9.78
CA GLU A 78 3.60 -9.53 -9.71
C GLU A 78 3.36 -10.14 -8.32
N LYS A 79 3.53 -9.35 -7.26
CA LYS A 79 3.37 -9.79 -5.87
C LYS A 79 1.92 -9.77 -5.37
N HIS A 80 1.14 -8.75 -5.71
CA HIS A 80 -0.20 -8.54 -5.14
C HIS A 80 -1.32 -8.59 -6.19
N GLY A 81 -1.13 -7.95 -7.34
CA GLY A 81 -2.12 -7.91 -8.41
C GLY A 81 -2.48 -9.28 -9.00
N THR A 82 -1.51 -10.18 -9.13
CA THR A 82 -1.74 -11.56 -9.62
C THR A 82 -2.66 -12.37 -8.70
N CYS A 83 -2.53 -12.18 -7.38
CA CYS A 83 -3.44 -12.75 -6.38
C CYS A 83 -4.82 -12.09 -6.44
N ALA A 84 -4.85 -10.76 -6.57
CA ALA A 84 -6.08 -9.99 -6.69
C ALA A 84 -6.90 -10.35 -7.92
N ALA A 85 -6.24 -10.80 -8.99
CA ALA A 85 -6.88 -11.14 -10.25
C ALA A 85 -7.85 -12.33 -10.20
N GLN A 86 -7.95 -13.02 -9.05
CA GLN A 86 -9.02 -13.99 -8.77
C GLN A 86 -10.40 -13.34 -8.57
N VAL A 87 -10.43 -12.03 -8.29
CA VAL A 87 -11.66 -11.25 -8.15
C VAL A 87 -12.00 -10.64 -9.51
N ASP A 88 -13.23 -10.84 -9.97
CA ASP A 88 -13.64 -10.36 -11.30
C ASP A 88 -13.43 -8.86 -11.44
N ALA A 89 -13.67 -8.04 -10.41
CA ALA A 89 -13.42 -6.60 -10.45
C ALA A 89 -11.94 -6.22 -10.67
N LEU A 90 -10.98 -7.13 -10.39
CA LEU A 90 -9.54 -6.89 -10.38
C LEU A 90 -8.77 -7.82 -11.35
N ASN A 91 -9.46 -8.61 -12.17
CA ASN A 91 -8.91 -9.71 -12.98
C ASN A 91 -8.01 -9.30 -14.18
N SER A 92 -7.52 -8.07 -14.22
CA SER A 92 -6.52 -7.61 -15.17
C SER A 92 -5.69 -6.47 -14.57
N GLN A 93 -4.50 -6.20 -15.12
CA GLN A 93 -3.65 -5.10 -14.66
C GLN A 93 -4.39 -3.75 -14.68
N LYS A 94 -5.03 -3.40 -15.80
CA LYS A 94 -5.78 -2.15 -15.95
C LYS A 94 -6.90 -2.04 -14.91
N LYS A 95 -7.60 -3.14 -14.61
CA LYS A 95 -8.67 -3.16 -13.60
C LYS A 95 -8.13 -3.05 -12.19
N TYR A 96 -7.07 -3.79 -11.86
CA TYR A 96 -6.38 -3.71 -10.57
C TYR A 96 -5.89 -2.28 -10.29
N PHE A 97 -5.05 -1.71 -11.15
CA PHE A 97 -4.52 -0.37 -10.95
C PHE A 97 -5.61 0.71 -11.02
N GLY A 98 -6.58 0.56 -11.92
CA GLY A 98 -7.71 1.47 -12.03
C GLY A 98 -8.54 1.51 -10.75
N ARG A 99 -8.89 0.34 -10.20
CA ARG A 99 -9.65 0.24 -8.95
C ARG A 99 -8.84 0.73 -7.75
N SER A 100 -7.53 0.47 -7.68
CA SER A 100 -6.66 1.02 -6.63
C SER A 100 -6.66 2.55 -6.63
N LEU A 101 -6.54 3.17 -7.81
CA LEU A 101 -6.57 4.62 -7.96
C LEU A 101 -7.95 5.20 -7.61
N GLU A 102 -9.03 4.50 -7.98
CA GLU A 102 -10.38 4.87 -7.59
C GLU A 102 -10.57 4.83 -6.07
N LEU A 103 -10.22 3.72 -5.42
CA LEU A 103 -10.26 3.60 -3.96
C LEU A 103 -9.44 4.68 -3.26
N TYR A 104 -8.25 5.00 -3.78
CA TYR A 104 -7.43 6.10 -3.23
C TYR A 104 -8.16 7.44 -3.27
N ARG A 105 -8.88 7.74 -4.36
CA ARG A 105 -9.66 8.98 -4.50
C ARG A 105 -10.94 8.95 -3.66
N GLU A 106 -11.62 7.82 -3.58
CA GLU A 106 -12.85 7.65 -2.79
C GLU A 106 -12.58 7.78 -1.30
N LEU A 107 -11.48 7.20 -0.81
CA LEU A 107 -11.10 7.26 0.60
C LEU A 107 -10.53 8.62 1.00
N ASP A 108 -9.80 9.29 0.10
CA ASP A 108 -9.25 10.64 0.26
C ASP A 108 -8.61 10.90 1.64
N LEU A 109 -7.77 9.95 2.07
CA LEU A 109 -7.14 9.95 3.40
C LEU A 109 -6.46 11.28 3.74
N ASN A 110 -5.84 11.92 2.75
CA ASN A 110 -5.15 13.19 2.94
C ASN A 110 -6.10 14.31 3.32
N SER A 111 -7.20 14.49 2.58
CA SER A 111 -8.19 15.51 2.92
C SER A 111 -8.88 15.21 4.25
N VAL A 112 -9.14 13.94 4.54
CA VAL A 112 -9.70 13.49 5.83
C VAL A 112 -8.81 13.91 6.99
N LEU A 113 -7.52 13.57 6.96
CA LEU A 113 -6.57 13.93 8.02
C LEU A 113 -6.44 15.45 8.17
N LEU A 114 -6.30 16.17 7.05
CA LEU A 114 -6.21 17.64 7.07
C LEU A 114 -7.46 18.29 7.66
N LYS A 115 -8.66 17.81 7.32
CA LYS A 115 -9.94 18.30 7.85
C LYS A 115 -10.09 18.03 9.34
N LEU A 116 -9.52 16.94 9.83
CA LEU A 116 -9.44 16.59 11.26
C LEU A 116 -8.34 17.37 12.00
N GLY A 117 -7.58 18.22 11.30
CA GLY A 117 -6.47 18.98 11.88
C GLY A 117 -5.18 18.17 12.05
N ILE A 118 -5.17 16.90 11.63
CA ILE A 118 -4.01 16.03 11.67
C ILE A 118 -3.16 16.30 10.44
N LYS A 119 -2.12 17.12 10.62
CA LYS A 119 -1.19 17.53 9.57
C LYS A 119 0.25 17.25 9.98
N PRO A 120 1.17 17.09 9.01
CA PRO A 120 2.58 16.95 9.32
C PRO A 120 3.06 18.10 10.21
N SER A 121 3.74 17.77 11.30
CA SER A 121 4.08 18.73 12.36
C SER A 121 5.39 18.36 13.04
N ILE A 122 6.08 19.37 13.59
CA ILE A 122 7.22 19.15 14.48
C ILE A 122 6.78 18.63 15.85
N ASN A 123 5.52 18.87 16.23
CA ASN A 123 4.94 18.36 17.47
C ASN A 123 4.45 16.93 17.27
N TYR A 124 4.55 16.13 18.33
CA TYR A 124 4.05 14.77 18.34
C TYR A 124 2.54 14.72 18.50
N TYR A 125 1.94 13.69 17.90
CA TYR A 125 0.58 13.26 18.14
C TYR A 125 0.57 12.05 19.06
N GLN A 126 -0.59 11.64 19.53
CA GLN A 126 -0.80 10.29 20.03
C GLN A 126 -1.24 9.38 18.87
N VAL A 127 -0.82 8.11 18.89
CA VAL A 127 -1.31 7.12 17.92
C VAL A 127 -2.84 7.01 17.94
N ALA A 128 -3.46 7.21 19.12
CA ALA A 128 -4.91 7.28 19.28
C ALA A 128 -5.55 8.41 18.45
N ASP A 129 -4.89 9.56 18.29
CA ASP A 129 -5.42 10.68 17.49
C ASP A 129 -5.68 10.23 16.04
N PHE A 130 -4.80 9.41 15.48
CA PHE A 130 -4.99 8.83 14.16
C PHE A 130 -6.01 7.68 14.18
N LYS A 131 -5.86 6.70 15.07
CA LYS A 131 -6.74 5.53 15.13
C LYS A 131 -8.21 5.93 15.29
N ASP A 132 -8.50 6.77 16.27
CA ASP A 132 -9.87 7.15 16.63
C ASP A 132 -10.50 8.06 15.59
N ALA A 133 -9.74 9.03 15.06
CA ALA A 133 -10.27 9.96 14.06
C ALA A 133 -10.57 9.25 12.73
N LEU A 134 -9.69 8.35 12.30
CA LEU A 134 -9.92 7.54 11.10
C LEU A 134 -11.01 6.50 11.30
N ALA A 135 -11.08 5.86 12.47
CA ALA A 135 -12.17 4.95 12.81
C ALA A 135 -13.52 5.64 12.78
N ARG A 136 -13.61 6.88 13.29
CA ARG A 136 -14.84 7.67 13.25
C ARG A 136 -15.27 8.03 11.82
N VAL A 137 -14.34 8.30 10.91
CA VAL A 137 -14.64 8.69 9.53
C VAL A 137 -14.98 7.49 8.67
N TYR A 138 -14.21 6.41 8.77
CA TYR A 138 -14.33 5.24 7.91
C TYR A 138 -15.20 4.12 8.49
N GLY A 139 -15.58 4.21 9.77
CA GLY A 139 -16.38 3.19 10.44
C GLY A 139 -15.64 1.86 10.70
N VAL A 140 -14.33 1.82 10.45
CA VAL A 140 -13.46 0.65 10.61
C VAL A 140 -12.14 1.03 11.25
N ILE A 141 -11.51 0.11 11.97
CA ILE A 141 -10.24 0.36 12.65
C ILE A 141 -9.08 0.22 11.65
N PRO A 142 -8.33 1.29 11.34
CA PRO A 142 -7.15 1.19 10.49
C PRO A 142 -6.01 0.51 11.24
N LYS A 143 -5.12 -0.15 10.49
CA LYS A 143 -3.82 -0.57 11.01
C LYS A 143 -2.80 0.51 10.71
N ILE A 144 -2.17 1.03 11.75
CA ILE A 144 -1.15 2.08 11.64
C ILE A 144 0.20 1.45 11.91
N GLN A 145 1.13 1.66 10.98
CA GLN A 145 2.49 1.16 11.08
C GLN A 145 3.51 2.29 11.16
N CYS A 146 4.48 2.09 12.04
CA CYS A 146 5.52 3.05 12.37
C CYS A 146 6.89 2.45 12.15
N LEU A 147 7.85 3.31 11.84
CA LEU A 147 9.26 3.00 12.03
C LEU A 147 9.58 3.19 13.51
N PRO A 148 10.25 2.21 14.16
CA PRO A 148 10.74 2.39 15.52
C PRO A 148 11.77 3.54 15.57
N PRO A 149 11.92 4.22 16.72
CA PRO A 149 12.91 5.26 16.87
C PRO A 149 14.32 4.75 16.55
N SER A 150 15.05 5.50 15.72
CA SER A 150 16.49 5.30 15.54
C SER A 150 17.28 5.85 16.76
N GLN A 151 18.60 5.65 16.81
CA GLN A 151 19.42 6.00 18.00
C GLN A 151 19.29 7.47 18.46
N ASP A 152 18.94 8.38 17.56
CA ASP A 152 18.81 9.83 17.83
C ASP A 152 17.33 10.30 17.90
N GLU A 153 16.37 9.39 17.85
CA GLU A 153 14.93 9.70 17.88
C GLU A 153 14.30 9.19 19.18
N GLU A 154 13.43 10.01 19.78
CA GLU A 154 12.79 9.66 21.05
C GLU A 154 11.48 8.88 20.86
N VAL A 155 10.85 9.01 19.70
CA VAL A 155 9.52 8.46 19.41
C VAL A 155 9.50 7.76 18.06
N GLN A 156 8.57 6.83 17.92
CA GLN A 156 8.28 6.17 16.65
C GLN A 156 7.76 7.18 15.60
N THR A 157 8.00 6.88 14.32
CA THR A 157 7.55 7.72 13.20
C THR A 157 6.47 7.01 12.39
N ILE A 158 5.32 7.64 12.19
CA ILE A 158 4.25 7.06 11.36
C ILE A 158 4.72 6.92 9.91
N GLY A 159 4.53 5.73 9.33
CA GLY A 159 5.01 5.43 7.98
C GLY A 159 3.92 4.94 7.03
N GLN A 160 2.97 4.13 7.51
CA GLN A 160 1.93 3.53 6.68
C GLN A 160 0.61 3.43 7.44
N ILE A 161 -0.49 3.71 6.74
CA ILE A 161 -1.86 3.50 7.20
C ILE A 161 -2.51 2.49 6.26
N GLU A 162 -3.00 1.39 6.81
CA GLU A 162 -3.70 0.33 6.09
C GLU A 162 -5.19 0.35 6.46
N LEU A 163 -6.05 0.40 5.44
CA LEU A 163 -7.50 0.18 5.55
C LEU A 163 -7.83 -1.12 4.84
N CYS A 164 -8.56 -2.01 5.51
CA CYS A 164 -8.95 -3.29 4.91
C CYS A 164 -10.25 -3.18 4.14
N LEU A 165 -10.31 -3.97 3.07
CA LEU A 165 -11.41 -3.97 2.12
C LEU A 165 -11.93 -5.39 1.93
N THR A 166 -13.23 -5.52 1.74
CA THR A 166 -13.87 -6.78 1.37
C THR A 166 -13.35 -7.27 0.04
N LYS A 167 -13.22 -8.61 -0.10
CA LYS A 167 -12.57 -9.21 -1.27
C LYS A 167 -13.28 -8.86 -2.58
N GLN A 168 -14.61 -8.95 -2.63
CA GLN A 168 -15.37 -8.93 -3.89
C GLN A 168 -15.73 -7.52 -4.36
N ASP A 169 -16.18 -6.67 -3.45
CA ASP A 169 -16.76 -5.35 -3.69
C ASP A 169 -15.88 -4.19 -3.17
N GLN A 170 -14.77 -4.52 -2.49
CA GLN A 170 -13.79 -3.58 -1.97
C GLN A 170 -14.43 -2.48 -1.09
N GLN A 171 -15.37 -2.87 -0.25
CA GLN A 171 -15.97 -2.02 0.78
C GLN A 171 -15.13 -2.08 2.05
N LEU A 172 -15.13 -1.01 2.84
CA LEU A 172 -14.35 -0.95 4.09
C LEU A 172 -14.79 -2.05 5.07
N GLN A 173 -13.81 -2.75 5.64
CA GLN A 173 -13.99 -3.70 6.74
C GLN A 173 -12.86 -3.58 7.76
N ASN A 174 -13.08 -4.11 8.96
CA ASN A 174 -11.98 -4.28 9.92
C ASN A 174 -10.94 -5.27 9.40
N CYS A 175 -9.67 -5.00 9.69
CA CYS A 175 -8.55 -5.87 9.31
C CYS A 175 -8.44 -7.17 10.13
N THR A 176 -9.21 -7.28 11.20
CA THR A 176 -9.32 -8.47 12.05
C THR A 176 -10.79 -8.85 12.15
N GLU A 177 -11.09 -10.13 11.88
CA GLU A 177 -12.40 -10.71 12.16
C GLU A 177 -12.52 -10.96 13.67
N PRO A 178 -13.65 -10.64 14.33
CA PRO A 178 -13.87 -11.01 15.72
C PRO A 178 -13.86 -12.55 15.87
N GLY A 179 -12.74 -13.10 16.35
CA GLY A 179 -12.61 -14.53 16.67
C GLY A 179 -11.61 -15.34 15.83
N GLU A 180 -10.92 -14.73 14.86
CA GLU A 180 -9.90 -15.45 14.10
C GLU A 180 -8.53 -15.34 14.78
N GLN A 181 -8.17 -16.39 15.53
CA GLN A 181 -6.80 -16.58 16.00
C GLN A 181 -5.87 -16.71 14.77
N PRO A 182 -4.71 -16.04 14.74
CA PRO A 182 -3.76 -16.21 13.65
C PRO A 182 -3.39 -17.69 13.55
N SER A 183 -3.62 -18.29 12.39
CA SER A 183 -3.15 -19.64 12.14
C SER A 183 -1.63 -19.71 12.35
N PRO A 184 -1.05 -20.88 12.69
CA PRO A 184 0.41 -21.03 12.82
C PRO A 184 1.19 -20.59 11.56
N LYS A 185 0.53 -20.53 10.40
CA LYS A 185 1.08 -19.98 9.16
C LYS A 185 1.08 -18.45 9.13
N GLN A 186 0.06 -17.79 9.70
CA GLN A 186 0.03 -16.32 9.88
C GLN A 186 1.08 -15.84 10.89
N GLU A 187 1.34 -16.58 11.96
CA GLU A 187 2.42 -16.25 12.92
C GLU A 187 3.82 -16.29 12.27
N VAL A 188 4.08 -17.31 11.43
CA VAL A 188 5.34 -17.41 10.66
C VAL A 188 5.47 -16.29 9.62
N TRP A 189 4.37 -15.83 9.02
CA TRP A 189 4.36 -14.66 8.12
C TRP A 189 4.53 -13.33 8.86
N LEU A 190 3.94 -13.16 10.04
CA LEU A 190 4.15 -11.99 10.89
C LEU A 190 5.61 -11.88 11.35
N ALA A 191 6.27 -13.01 11.62
CA ALA A 191 7.70 -13.08 11.92
C ALA A 191 8.60 -12.80 10.68
N ASN A 192 8.25 -13.31 9.50
CA ASN A 192 9.04 -13.12 8.26
C ASN A 192 8.75 -11.79 7.53
N GLY A 193 7.59 -11.17 7.76
CA GLY A 193 7.20 -9.89 7.21
C GLY A 193 8.03 -8.72 7.74
N ALA A 194 8.83 -8.95 8.79
CA ALA A 194 9.75 -7.99 9.37
C ALA A 194 10.81 -7.47 8.38
N ALA A 195 11.26 -8.33 7.44
CA ALA A 195 12.19 -7.96 6.37
C ALA A 195 11.48 -7.30 5.17
N GLU A 196 10.24 -7.71 4.88
CA GLU A 196 9.45 -7.16 3.75
C GLU A 196 8.84 -5.79 4.03
N SER A 197 8.49 -5.52 5.28
CA SER A 197 7.94 -4.24 5.76
C SER A 197 8.99 -3.12 5.87
N ARG A 198 10.24 -3.38 5.49
CA ARG A 198 11.35 -2.40 5.54
C ARG A 198 11.48 -1.70 6.91
N GLY A 199 11.25 -2.45 7.98
CA GLY A 199 11.33 -1.95 9.35
C GLY A 199 10.03 -1.37 9.91
N LEU A 200 8.96 -1.24 9.11
CA LEU A 200 7.65 -0.84 9.62
C LEU A 200 7.06 -1.94 10.52
N ARG A 201 6.57 -1.54 11.70
CA ARG A 201 5.87 -2.39 12.68
C ARG A 201 4.55 -1.74 13.05
N VAL A 202 3.62 -2.46 13.66
CA VAL A 202 2.41 -1.83 14.22
C VAL A 202 2.85 -0.75 15.20
N CYS A 203 2.28 0.45 15.11
CA CYS A 203 2.62 1.53 16.04
C CYS A 203 2.21 1.16 17.46
N GLU A 204 3.14 1.32 18.40
CA GLU A 204 2.85 1.20 19.83
C GLU A 204 1.94 2.35 20.26
N ASP A 205 1.07 2.12 21.25
CA ASP A 205 0.26 3.22 21.79
C ASP A 205 1.17 4.25 22.48
N GLY A 206 0.87 5.54 22.27
CA GLY A 206 1.68 6.65 22.81
C GLY A 206 2.08 7.68 21.74
N PRO A 207 3.12 8.48 22.03
CA PRO A 207 3.59 9.52 21.14
C PRO A 207 4.07 8.97 19.78
N VAL A 208 3.75 9.70 18.71
CA VAL A 208 4.18 9.40 17.35
C VAL A 208 4.53 10.68 16.60
N PHE A 209 5.63 10.63 15.87
CA PHE A 209 6.06 11.70 15.00
C PHE A 209 5.41 11.58 13.62
N TYR A 210 4.76 12.66 13.16
CA TYR A 210 4.23 12.79 11.81
C TYR A 210 5.05 13.84 11.03
N PRO A 211 6.10 13.41 10.31
CA PRO A 211 7.14 14.30 9.80
C PRO A 211 6.64 15.23 8.69
N PRO A 212 6.93 16.55 8.76
CA PRO A 212 6.81 17.44 7.62
C PRO A 212 7.65 16.96 6.43
N PRO A 213 7.15 17.06 5.19
CA PRO A 213 7.93 16.72 4.01
C PRO A 213 9.22 17.53 3.95
N LYS A 214 10.34 16.88 3.64
CA LYS A 214 11.62 17.58 3.43
C LYS A 214 11.45 18.55 2.25
N LYS A 215 11.76 19.84 2.44
CA LYS A 215 11.79 20.81 1.35
C LYS A 215 12.85 20.39 0.35
N THR A 216 12.46 19.91 -0.83
CA THR A 216 13.38 19.72 -1.94
C THR A 216 13.76 21.11 -2.46
N LYS A 217 15.03 21.51 -2.28
CA LYS A 217 15.59 22.66 -2.99
C LYS A 217 15.58 22.30 -4.48
N HIS A 218 14.75 22.99 -5.25
CA HIS A 218 14.80 22.96 -6.72
C HIS A 218 15.97 23.80 -7.21
#